data_AF-A0A1X2I9N5-F1
#
_entry.id   AF-A0A1X2I9N5-F1
#
_cell.length_a   1.000
_cell.length_b   1.000
_cell.length_c   1.000
_cell.angle_alpha   90.00
_cell.angle_beta   90.00
_cell.angle_gamma   90.00
#
_symmetry.space_group_name_H-M   'P 1'
#
loop_
_entity.id
_entity.type
_entity.pdbx_description
1 polymer ?
#
loop_
_entity_poly.entity_id
_entity_poly.type
_entity_poly.pdbx_seq_one_letter_code
_entity_poly.pdbx_strand_id
1 'polypeptide(L)'
;MHSRMVHLGQEGHQMSQAYSIHGEHINAVDRARLNELLLDQAENLANVDIHFEHELYQADFGKGSMVFLQGDDKIKVTKEADFIVGADGAYSKMRAQMMRKIRMNYEQEYIDTGYCELYMPPKVVNGVDTYALDPNHLHIWPRHSFMLIALPNPDKSFTCTLFMPFDMFEQINSNTKLMSFFETNFKDAIPLIGKDRLVDDYQSNPRGALISIKTSPHHISDKAVIVGDAAHAMVPFYGQGMNCGFQDIEVFHQVFDQHHVRPVLSHDGTVPGLREALAAYSDERVKDAHAICDLAMYNHYEMRSAVTSMRYLARKKLEGWIHYYMPRIITPLYSMVSFSTLPYSQAVQRWHRQSFWLNMVMGSLAVTSTSVAGYVVWRMLHGSSSSSRLSLPPPPPPPSSGRSVFIPGVVSSGIKTTANVVNSSVASVGNLASTAGSSLGINRDTVNQVQDQVKSAAGYVTQWWWK
;
A
#
# COMPACT_ATOMS: atom_id res chain seq x y z
N MET A 1 4.77 -15.24 -11.35
CA MET A 1 5.71 -14.67 -10.36
C MET A 1 5.31 -15.11 -8.95
N HIS A 2 6.09 -15.98 -8.31
CA HIS A 2 5.78 -16.59 -6.99
C HIS A 2 6.16 -15.71 -5.80
N SER A 3 7.09 -14.78 -5.99
CA SER A 3 7.67 -13.97 -4.92
C SER A 3 8.02 -12.57 -5.41
N ARG A 4 8.34 -11.69 -4.46
CA ARG A 4 9.06 -10.44 -4.70
C ARG A 4 10.55 -10.68 -4.51
N MET A 5 11.39 -10.18 -5.41
CA MET A 5 12.83 -10.13 -5.21
C MET A 5 13.23 -8.71 -4.80
N VAL A 6 13.62 -8.53 -3.55
CA VAL A 6 14.02 -7.21 -3.04
C VAL A 6 15.52 -7.04 -3.13
N HIS A 7 15.97 -6.01 -3.85
CA HIS A 7 17.37 -5.65 -4.03
C HIS A 7 17.80 -4.59 -3.00
N LEU A 8 18.54 -5.03 -1.98
CA LEU A 8 18.93 -4.25 -0.82
C LEU A 8 20.36 -3.72 -0.92
N GLY A 9 20.56 -2.48 -0.45
CA GLY A 9 21.86 -1.83 -0.43
C GLY A 9 22.37 -1.44 -1.82
N GLN A 10 23.57 -0.88 -1.87
CA GLN A 10 24.21 -0.46 -3.12
C GLN A 10 24.66 -1.64 -3.99
N GLU A 11 25.11 -2.73 -3.36
CA GLU A 11 25.59 -3.93 -4.07
C GLU A 11 24.44 -4.86 -4.53
N GLY A 12 23.17 -4.49 -4.29
CA GLY A 12 22.03 -5.23 -4.82
C GLY A 12 21.82 -6.60 -4.20
N HIS A 13 22.04 -6.76 -2.88
CA HIS A 13 21.80 -8.03 -2.21
C HIS A 13 20.33 -8.44 -2.34
N GLN A 14 20.10 -9.60 -2.95
CA GLN A 14 18.77 -10.09 -3.28
C GLN A 14 18.15 -10.86 -2.10
N MET A 15 16.93 -10.50 -1.74
CA MET A 15 16.12 -11.17 -0.73
C MET A 15 14.75 -11.52 -1.31
N SER A 16 14.50 -12.82 -1.50
CA SER A 16 13.19 -13.30 -1.97
C SER A 16 12.17 -13.29 -0.83
N GLN A 17 10.97 -12.78 -1.12
CA GLN A 17 9.82 -12.74 -0.22
C GLN A 17 8.61 -13.33 -0.94
N ALA A 18 8.15 -14.49 -0.51
CA ALA A 18 6.93 -15.11 -1.06
C ALA A 18 5.72 -14.20 -0.85
N TYR A 19 4.83 -14.16 -1.86
CA TYR A 19 3.58 -13.38 -1.74
C TYR A 19 2.61 -13.96 -0.72
N SER A 20 2.60 -15.29 -0.59
CA SER A 20 1.72 -16.04 0.28
C SER A 20 2.46 -17.25 0.85
N ILE A 21 2.07 -17.65 2.06
CA ILE A 21 2.54 -18.89 2.69
C ILE A 21 1.99 -20.15 1.99
N HIS A 22 0.91 -20.00 1.20
CA HIS A 22 0.26 -21.09 0.50
C HIS A 22 0.75 -21.25 -0.95
N GLY A 23 1.80 -20.52 -1.36
CA GLY A 23 2.35 -20.59 -2.71
C GLY A 23 1.52 -19.87 -3.78
N GLU A 24 0.55 -19.07 -3.36
CA GLU A 24 -0.21 -18.18 -4.25
C GLU A 24 0.73 -17.19 -4.93
N HIS A 25 0.43 -16.86 -6.18
CA HIS A 25 1.33 -16.11 -7.05
C HIS A 25 0.55 -15.13 -7.91
N ILE A 26 1.26 -14.13 -8.43
CA ILE A 26 0.69 -13.16 -9.38
C ILE A 26 1.28 -13.40 -10.78
N ASN A 27 0.54 -13.00 -11.80
CA ASN A 27 0.97 -13.11 -13.20
C ASN A 27 1.35 -11.74 -13.74
N ALA A 28 2.44 -11.68 -14.50
CA ALA A 28 2.76 -10.54 -15.34
C ALA A 28 2.07 -10.76 -16.69
N VAL A 29 1.35 -9.75 -17.17
CA VAL A 29 0.60 -9.80 -18.42
C VAL A 29 0.91 -8.52 -19.18
N ASP A 30 1.18 -8.67 -20.48
CA ASP A 30 1.36 -7.51 -21.36
C ASP A 30 0.01 -6.82 -21.61
N ARG A 31 -0.01 -5.49 -21.47
CA ARG A 31 -1.23 -4.69 -21.57
C ARG A 31 -1.81 -4.71 -22.97
N ALA A 32 -0.97 -4.51 -23.99
CA ALA A 32 -1.42 -4.46 -25.38
C ALA A 32 -2.01 -5.81 -25.78
N ARG A 33 -1.32 -6.90 -25.43
CA ARG A 33 -1.76 -8.25 -25.71
C ARG A 33 -3.06 -8.62 -25.01
N LEU A 34 -3.24 -8.24 -23.74
CA LEU A 34 -4.50 -8.48 -23.04
C LEU A 34 -5.65 -7.72 -23.70
N ASN A 35 -5.42 -6.48 -24.10
CA ASN A 35 -6.43 -5.67 -24.78
C ASN A 35 -6.81 -6.25 -26.15
N GLU A 36 -5.83 -6.64 -26.97
CA GLU A 36 -6.06 -7.35 -28.24
C GLU A 36 -6.92 -8.60 -28.04
N LEU A 37 -6.56 -9.45 -27.07
CA LEU A 37 -7.32 -10.68 -26.79
C LEU A 37 -8.77 -10.38 -26.39
N LEU A 38 -9.02 -9.34 -25.61
CA LEU A 38 -10.37 -8.94 -25.22
C LEU A 38 -11.18 -8.41 -26.42
N LEU A 39 -10.55 -7.63 -27.29
CA LEU A 39 -11.17 -7.14 -28.52
C LEU A 39 -11.50 -8.30 -29.47
N ASP A 40 -10.56 -9.23 -29.69
CA ASP A 40 -10.77 -10.42 -30.50
C ASP A 40 -11.96 -11.23 -29.98
N GLN A 41 -12.10 -11.41 -28.66
CA GLN A 41 -13.24 -12.11 -28.07
C GLN A 41 -14.55 -11.33 -28.26
N ALA A 42 -14.53 -10.01 -28.14
CA ALA A 42 -15.70 -9.17 -28.33
C ALA A 42 -16.19 -9.20 -29.80
N GLU A 43 -15.30 -9.13 -30.78
CA GLU A 43 -15.64 -9.20 -32.22
C GLU A 43 -16.27 -10.53 -32.64
N ASN A 44 -15.96 -11.61 -31.92
CA ASN A 44 -16.55 -12.93 -32.17
C ASN A 44 -18.02 -13.05 -31.71
N LEU A 45 -18.53 -12.07 -30.96
CA LEU A 45 -19.93 -12.04 -30.52
C LEU A 45 -20.79 -11.37 -31.59
N ALA A 46 -21.73 -12.13 -32.18
CA ALA A 46 -22.59 -11.64 -33.27
C ALA A 46 -23.48 -10.43 -32.93
N ASN A 47 -23.57 -10.09 -31.64
CA ASN A 47 -24.37 -8.99 -31.10
C ASN A 47 -23.50 -7.83 -30.57
N VAL A 48 -22.22 -7.77 -30.93
CA VAL A 48 -21.28 -6.72 -30.54
C VAL A 48 -20.67 -6.08 -31.79
N ASP A 49 -20.79 -4.76 -31.88
CA ASP A 49 -20.15 -3.95 -32.90
C ASP A 49 -19.06 -3.07 -32.26
N ILE A 50 -17.86 -3.04 -32.85
CA ILE A 50 -16.75 -2.21 -32.38
C ILE A 50 -16.48 -1.09 -33.39
N HIS A 51 -16.42 0.15 -32.88
CA HIS A 51 -16.19 1.34 -33.69
C HIS A 51 -14.95 2.09 -33.19
N PHE A 52 -13.82 1.91 -33.88
CA PHE A 52 -12.60 2.66 -33.63
C PHE A 52 -12.69 4.10 -34.15
N GLU A 53 -11.77 4.96 -33.69
CA GLU A 53 -11.70 6.38 -34.08
C GLU A 53 -12.95 7.20 -33.75
N HIS A 54 -13.70 6.82 -32.71
CA HIS A 54 -14.88 7.55 -32.23
C HIS A 54 -14.61 8.15 -30.83
N GLU A 55 -14.23 9.42 -30.78
CA GLU A 55 -13.96 10.11 -29.52
C GLU A 55 -15.24 10.75 -28.97
N LEU A 56 -15.68 10.37 -27.76
CA LEU A 56 -16.85 10.98 -27.12
C LEU A 56 -16.65 12.51 -26.99
N TYR A 57 -17.61 13.31 -27.42
CA TYR A 57 -17.60 14.77 -27.31
C TYR A 57 -18.61 15.26 -26.29
N GLN A 58 -19.84 14.77 -26.38
CA GLN A 58 -20.96 15.20 -25.55
C GLN A 58 -21.92 14.05 -25.30
N ALA A 59 -22.54 14.03 -24.13
CA ALA A 59 -23.62 13.10 -23.80
C ALA A 59 -24.83 13.89 -23.28
N ASP A 60 -26.03 13.51 -23.73
CA ASP A 60 -27.30 13.97 -23.20
C ASP A 60 -28.05 12.77 -22.60
N PHE A 61 -27.93 12.63 -21.28
CA PHE A 61 -28.55 11.53 -20.53
C PHE A 61 -30.08 11.61 -20.50
N GLY A 62 -30.68 12.80 -20.73
CA GLY A 62 -32.13 12.91 -20.80
C GLY A 62 -32.71 12.22 -22.04
N LYS A 63 -31.93 12.24 -23.14
CA LYS A 63 -32.28 11.59 -24.41
C LYS A 63 -31.62 10.23 -24.63
N GLY A 64 -30.60 9.88 -23.84
CA GLY A 64 -29.77 8.70 -24.09
C GLY A 64 -28.88 8.85 -25.32
N SER A 65 -28.55 10.08 -25.73
CA SER A 65 -27.77 10.35 -26.95
C SER A 65 -26.33 10.74 -26.66
N MET A 66 -25.40 10.26 -27.48
CA MET A 66 -23.97 10.58 -27.45
C MET A 66 -23.53 11.13 -28.79
N VAL A 67 -22.73 12.20 -28.76
CA VAL A 67 -22.07 12.77 -29.93
C VAL A 67 -20.59 12.41 -29.88
N PHE A 68 -20.11 11.78 -30.94
CA PHE A 68 -18.72 11.40 -31.14
C PHE A 68 -18.07 12.24 -32.24
N LEU A 69 -16.77 12.47 -32.14
CA LEU A 69 -15.93 12.98 -33.22
C LEU A 69 -15.25 11.78 -33.87
N GLN A 70 -15.49 11.59 -35.17
CA GLN A 70 -14.96 10.48 -35.94
C GLN A 70 -13.79 10.92 -36.82
N GLY A 71 -12.68 10.18 -36.74
CA GLY A 71 -11.48 10.36 -37.58
C GLY A 71 -10.77 11.71 -37.38
N ASP A 72 -9.74 11.95 -38.20
CA ASP A 72 -8.92 13.17 -38.13
C ASP A 72 -9.71 14.46 -38.45
N ASP A 73 -10.71 14.36 -39.33
CA ASP A 73 -11.60 15.46 -39.71
C ASP A 73 -12.63 15.82 -38.62
N LYS A 74 -12.69 15.03 -37.53
CA LYS A 74 -13.57 15.23 -36.37
C LYS A 74 -15.04 15.37 -36.78
N ILE A 75 -15.49 14.50 -37.69
CA ILE A 75 -16.88 14.49 -38.16
C ILE A 75 -17.79 14.11 -36.99
N LYS A 76 -18.85 14.89 -36.77
CA LYS A 76 -19.79 14.64 -35.68
C LYS A 76 -20.74 13.50 -36.05
N VAL A 77 -20.71 12.42 -35.27
CA VAL A 77 -21.63 11.29 -35.37
C VAL A 77 -22.46 11.22 -34.10
N THR A 78 -23.78 11.14 -34.23
CA THR A 78 -24.69 10.99 -33.09
C THR A 78 -25.20 9.57 -33.01
N LYS A 79 -25.20 8.99 -31.81
CA LYS A 79 -25.74 7.66 -31.52
C LYS A 79 -26.64 7.74 -30.29
N GLU A 80 -27.64 6.87 -30.25
CA GLU A 80 -28.57 6.73 -29.13
C GLU A 80 -28.43 5.34 -28.51
N ALA A 81 -28.62 5.26 -27.20
CA ALA A 81 -28.57 4.02 -26.45
C ALA A 81 -29.54 4.06 -25.28
N ASP A 82 -30.13 2.91 -24.97
CA ASP A 82 -31.00 2.75 -23.80
C ASP A 82 -30.22 2.84 -22.50
N PHE A 83 -28.97 2.35 -22.53
CA PHE A 83 -28.05 2.30 -21.42
C PHE A 83 -26.60 2.52 -21.88
N ILE A 84 -25.84 3.33 -21.13
CA ILE A 84 -24.47 3.74 -21.48
C ILE A 84 -23.50 3.35 -20.36
N VAL A 85 -22.40 2.68 -20.71
CA VAL A 85 -21.30 2.35 -19.79
C VAL A 85 -20.08 3.18 -20.14
N GLY A 86 -19.64 4.03 -19.21
CA GLY A 86 -18.41 4.80 -19.29
C GLY A 86 -17.21 4.02 -18.77
N ALA A 87 -16.44 3.42 -19.68
CA ALA A 87 -15.17 2.74 -19.40
C ALA A 87 -13.97 3.47 -20.04
N ASP A 88 -14.03 4.81 -20.09
CA ASP A 88 -13.13 5.70 -20.85
C ASP A 88 -11.90 6.19 -20.05
N GLY A 89 -11.53 5.44 -19.00
CA GLY A 89 -10.26 5.59 -18.29
C GLY A 89 -10.19 6.78 -17.30
N ALA A 90 -9.00 7.01 -16.74
CA ALA A 90 -8.80 7.98 -15.66
C ALA A 90 -9.24 9.41 -16.02
N TYR A 91 -9.08 9.82 -17.29
CA TYR A 91 -9.48 11.13 -17.82
C TYR A 91 -10.86 11.10 -18.48
N SER A 92 -11.80 10.35 -17.87
CA SER A 92 -13.14 10.10 -18.39
C SER A 92 -13.91 11.37 -18.76
N LYS A 93 -14.31 11.45 -20.03
CA LYS A 93 -15.25 12.44 -20.53
C LYS A 93 -16.66 12.10 -20.08
N MET A 94 -17.00 10.82 -19.98
CA MET A 94 -18.30 10.36 -19.50
C MET A 94 -18.57 10.86 -18.07
N ARG A 95 -17.62 10.67 -17.16
CA ARG A 95 -17.65 11.22 -15.80
C ARG A 95 -17.81 12.73 -15.83
N ALA A 96 -17.03 13.44 -16.65
CA ALA A 96 -17.12 14.90 -16.75
C ALA A 96 -18.50 15.39 -17.23
N GLN A 97 -19.16 14.65 -18.12
CA GLN A 97 -20.54 14.94 -18.54
C GLN A 97 -21.53 14.65 -17.40
N MET A 98 -21.37 13.54 -16.67
CA MET A 98 -22.21 13.17 -15.52
C MET A 98 -22.14 14.21 -14.40
N MET A 99 -20.93 14.69 -14.05
CA MET A 99 -20.72 15.69 -12.99
C MET A 99 -21.50 17.00 -13.21
N ARG A 100 -21.86 17.33 -14.46
CA ARG A 100 -22.68 18.52 -14.77
C ARG A 100 -24.17 18.32 -14.54
N LYS A 101 -24.62 17.08 -14.33
CA LYS A 101 -26.04 16.70 -14.29
C LYS A 101 -26.47 16.13 -12.94
N ILE A 102 -25.54 15.56 -12.18
CA ILE A 102 -25.81 15.00 -10.85
C ILE A 102 -24.92 15.63 -9.78
N ARG A 103 -25.34 15.49 -8.53
CA ARG A 103 -24.55 15.87 -7.35
C ARG A 103 -23.49 14.80 -7.06
N MET A 104 -22.50 14.69 -7.94
CA MET A 104 -21.38 13.77 -7.78
C MET A 104 -20.30 14.40 -6.89
N ASN A 105 -19.96 13.72 -5.80
CA ASN A 105 -18.73 13.97 -5.06
C ASN A 105 -17.56 13.50 -5.93
N TYR A 106 -16.58 14.39 -6.11
CA TYR A 106 -15.40 14.15 -6.93
C TYR A 106 -14.16 14.60 -6.17
N GLU A 107 -13.22 13.69 -6.01
CA GLU A 107 -11.89 13.95 -5.46
C GLU A 107 -10.86 13.53 -6.49
N GLN A 108 -9.88 14.40 -6.74
CA GLN A 108 -8.75 14.14 -7.61
C GLN A 108 -7.48 14.64 -6.93
N GLU A 109 -6.53 13.73 -6.73
CA GLU A 109 -5.23 14.00 -6.16
C GLU A 109 -4.14 13.57 -7.14
N TYR A 110 -3.23 14.48 -7.47
CA TYR A 110 -1.95 14.14 -8.07
C TYR A 110 -0.92 14.01 -6.96
N ILE A 111 -0.22 12.88 -6.92
CA ILE A 111 0.88 12.71 -5.96
C ILE A 111 2.17 13.32 -6.50
N ASP A 112 3.10 13.62 -5.58
CA ASP A 112 4.42 14.17 -5.89
C ASP A 112 5.29 13.25 -6.77
N THR A 113 4.93 11.97 -6.84
CA THR A 113 5.71 10.92 -7.47
C THR A 113 5.30 10.73 -8.93
N GLY A 114 6.26 10.87 -9.83
CA GLY A 114 6.13 10.49 -11.23
C GLY A 114 6.71 9.10 -11.48
N TYR A 115 6.46 8.57 -12.68
CA TYR A 115 7.11 7.35 -13.17
C TYR A 115 7.81 7.55 -14.51
N CYS A 116 8.88 6.81 -14.73
CA CYS A 116 9.60 6.72 -16.00
C CYS A 116 9.88 5.25 -16.30
N GLU A 117 9.54 4.80 -17.51
CA GLU A 117 9.79 3.43 -17.95
C GLU A 117 11.19 3.30 -18.54
N LEU A 118 11.85 2.18 -18.25
CA LEU A 118 13.19 1.83 -18.73
C LEU A 118 13.16 0.39 -19.23
N TYR A 119 13.93 0.08 -20.26
CA TYR A 119 13.98 -1.25 -20.86
C TYR A 119 15.22 -2.03 -20.43
N MET A 120 15.03 -3.21 -19.85
CA MET A 120 16.12 -4.14 -19.55
C MET A 120 16.15 -5.25 -20.61
N PRO A 121 17.17 -5.31 -21.47
CA PRO A 121 17.22 -6.28 -22.56
C PRO A 121 17.44 -7.71 -22.04
N PRO A 122 17.11 -8.72 -22.86
CA PRO A 122 17.54 -10.09 -22.62
C PRO A 122 19.07 -10.20 -22.53
N LYS A 123 19.54 -11.15 -21.73
CA LYS A 123 20.95 -11.53 -21.68
C LYS A 123 21.23 -12.62 -22.71
N VAL A 124 22.16 -12.36 -23.63
CA VAL A 124 22.60 -13.38 -24.60
C VAL A 124 23.63 -14.31 -23.97
N VAL A 125 23.31 -15.59 -23.85
CA VAL A 125 24.22 -16.65 -23.39
C VAL A 125 24.35 -17.68 -24.50
N ASN A 126 25.56 -17.89 -25.03
CA ASN A 126 25.83 -18.80 -26.14
C ASN A 126 24.96 -18.54 -27.39
N GLY A 127 24.66 -17.26 -27.68
CA GLY A 127 23.82 -16.87 -28.81
C GLY A 127 22.31 -17.07 -28.58
N VAL A 128 21.89 -17.43 -27.37
CA VAL A 128 20.48 -17.62 -27.00
C VAL A 128 20.08 -16.58 -25.98
N ASP A 129 18.93 -15.92 -26.22
CA ASP A 129 18.36 -14.98 -25.26
C ASP A 129 17.94 -15.71 -23.99
N THR A 130 18.28 -15.14 -22.84
CA THR A 130 17.93 -15.62 -21.50
C THR A 130 17.55 -14.42 -20.64
N TYR A 131 16.74 -14.64 -19.60
CA TYR A 131 16.40 -13.56 -18.68
C TYR A 131 17.64 -13.08 -17.92
N ALA A 132 17.81 -11.77 -17.79
CA ALA A 132 18.90 -11.17 -17.03
C ALA A 132 18.74 -11.35 -15.50
N LEU A 133 17.50 -11.56 -15.05
CA LEU A 133 17.09 -11.78 -13.67
C LEU A 133 16.15 -12.99 -13.58
N ASP A 134 15.77 -13.42 -12.37
CA ASP A 134 14.82 -14.52 -12.19
C ASP A 134 13.41 -14.11 -12.68
N PRO A 135 12.85 -14.74 -13.73
CA PRO A 135 11.57 -14.34 -14.31
C PRO A 135 10.35 -14.68 -13.44
N ASN A 136 10.53 -15.42 -12.35
CA ASN A 136 9.46 -15.80 -11.44
C ASN A 136 9.31 -14.84 -10.27
N HIS A 137 9.99 -13.68 -10.31
CA HIS A 137 9.91 -12.66 -9.27
C HIS A 137 9.48 -11.29 -9.81
N LEU A 138 8.76 -10.54 -8.98
CA LEU A 138 8.67 -9.08 -9.14
C LEU A 138 9.90 -8.46 -8.50
N HIS A 139 10.76 -7.85 -9.29
CA HIS A 139 11.99 -7.24 -8.78
C HIS A 139 11.73 -5.83 -8.27
N ILE A 140 12.26 -5.49 -7.09
CA ILE A 140 12.04 -4.20 -6.42
C ILE A 140 13.36 -3.70 -5.81
N TRP A 141 13.76 -2.48 -6.14
CA TRP A 141 14.87 -1.75 -5.51
C TRP A 141 14.31 -0.54 -4.72
N PRO A 142 14.01 -0.71 -3.42
CA PRO A 142 13.44 0.39 -2.62
C PRO A 142 14.53 1.33 -2.07
N ARG A 143 14.34 2.65 -2.14
CA ARG A 143 15.32 3.67 -1.69
C ARG A 143 14.71 4.79 -0.87
N HIS A 144 13.86 4.42 0.09
CA HIS A 144 13.07 5.40 0.82
C HIS A 144 12.22 6.20 -0.16
N SER A 145 12.62 7.41 -0.54
CA SER A 145 11.85 8.35 -1.36
C SER A 145 11.49 7.93 -2.78
N PHE A 146 12.18 6.94 -3.34
CA PHE A 146 12.00 6.49 -4.71
C PHE A 146 12.29 4.99 -4.79
N MET A 147 11.88 4.36 -5.89
CA MET A 147 12.10 2.94 -6.11
C MET A 147 12.13 2.61 -7.59
N LEU A 148 12.84 1.54 -7.93
CA LEU A 148 12.78 0.90 -9.24
C LEU A 148 12.06 -0.44 -9.08
N ILE A 149 11.16 -0.78 -9.99
CA ILE A 149 10.62 -2.13 -10.10
C ILE A 149 10.89 -2.69 -11.49
N ALA A 150 10.95 -4.02 -11.63
CA ALA A 150 11.04 -4.66 -12.94
C ALA A 150 10.09 -5.86 -13.04
N LEU A 151 9.32 -5.91 -14.12
CA LEU A 151 8.40 -6.99 -14.46
C LEU A 151 8.93 -7.77 -15.67
N PRO A 152 8.90 -9.10 -15.64
CA PRO A 152 9.37 -9.94 -16.74
C PRO A 152 8.38 -9.93 -17.91
N ASN A 153 8.93 -9.91 -19.12
CA ASN A 153 8.18 -10.02 -20.37
C ASN A 153 8.43 -11.37 -21.05
N PRO A 154 7.48 -11.89 -21.87
CA PRO A 154 7.64 -13.19 -22.55
C PRO A 154 8.86 -13.28 -23.48
N ASP A 155 9.32 -12.15 -24.02
CA ASP A 155 10.50 -12.03 -24.90
C ASP A 155 11.84 -12.07 -24.14
N LYS A 156 11.80 -12.37 -22.83
CA LYS A 156 12.95 -12.45 -21.91
C LYS A 156 13.55 -11.11 -21.50
N SER A 157 12.91 -10.00 -21.88
CA SER A 157 13.24 -8.66 -21.37
C SER A 157 12.54 -8.39 -20.02
N PHE A 158 12.85 -7.26 -19.40
CA PHE A 158 12.06 -6.71 -18.31
C PHE A 158 11.66 -5.27 -18.60
N THR A 159 10.41 -4.94 -18.31
CA THR A 159 9.95 -3.55 -18.23
C THR A 159 10.24 -3.04 -16.83
N CYS A 160 11.10 -2.04 -16.74
CA CYS A 160 11.46 -1.41 -15.48
C CYS A 160 10.71 -0.08 -15.32
N THR A 161 10.25 0.21 -14.10
CA THR A 161 9.55 1.47 -13.80
C THR A 161 10.24 2.15 -12.63
N LEU A 162 10.81 3.33 -12.87
CA LEU A 162 11.39 4.19 -11.86
C LEU A 162 10.30 5.12 -11.32
N PHE A 163 9.97 4.97 -10.04
CA PHE A 163 9.07 5.86 -9.30
C PHE A 163 9.88 6.82 -8.43
N MET A 164 9.69 8.12 -8.64
CA MET A 164 10.46 9.14 -7.93
C MET A 164 9.70 10.49 -7.89
N PRO A 165 9.89 11.33 -6.87
CA PRO A 165 9.32 12.68 -6.85
C PRO A 165 9.73 13.51 -8.08
N PHE A 166 8.80 14.32 -8.62
CA PHE A 166 9.06 15.19 -9.77
C PHE A 166 10.25 16.12 -9.56
N ASP A 167 10.40 16.73 -8.37
CA ASP A 167 11.54 17.58 -8.03
C ASP A 167 12.89 16.88 -8.22
N MET A 168 12.96 15.56 -7.98
CA MET A 168 14.18 14.80 -8.20
C MET A 168 14.41 14.51 -9.68
N PHE A 169 13.35 14.26 -10.46
CA PHE A 169 13.47 14.15 -11.93
C PHE A 169 14.05 15.43 -12.52
N GLU A 170 13.58 16.60 -12.06
CA GLU A 170 14.05 17.91 -12.50
C GLU A 170 15.52 18.19 -12.13
N GLN A 171 15.97 17.71 -10.96
CA GLN A 171 17.36 17.85 -10.52
C GLN A 171 18.34 17.02 -11.38
N ILE A 172 17.88 15.88 -11.92
CA ILE A 172 18.63 15.01 -12.83
C ILE A 172 18.49 15.54 -14.27
N ASN A 173 19.17 16.66 -14.52
CA ASN A 173 19.12 17.39 -15.79
C ASN A 173 20.32 17.13 -16.73
N SER A 174 21.12 16.10 -16.46
CA SER A 174 22.24 15.70 -17.33
C SER A 174 22.56 14.22 -17.21
N ASN A 175 23.21 13.67 -18.24
CA ASN A 175 23.61 12.26 -18.28
C ASN A 175 24.58 11.91 -17.15
N THR A 176 25.50 12.81 -16.82
CA THR A 176 26.43 12.63 -15.70
C THR A 176 25.69 12.53 -14.37
N LYS A 177 24.66 13.36 -14.15
CA LYS A 177 23.84 13.29 -12.93
C LYS A 177 22.99 12.03 -12.90
N LEU A 178 22.42 11.61 -14.04
CA LEU A 178 21.66 10.37 -14.14
C LEU A 178 22.54 9.18 -13.78
N MET A 179 23.73 9.09 -14.36
CA MET A 179 24.67 8.02 -14.07
C MET A 179 25.12 8.04 -12.61
N SER A 180 25.45 9.20 -12.05
CA SER A 180 25.81 9.32 -10.64
C SER A 180 24.66 8.89 -9.71
N PHE A 181 23.42 9.25 -10.06
CA PHE A 181 22.23 8.84 -9.32
C PHE A 181 22.05 7.31 -9.35
N PHE A 182 22.17 6.67 -10.52
CA PHE A 182 22.09 5.22 -10.65
C PHE A 182 23.27 4.50 -9.99
N GLU A 183 24.50 5.02 -10.08
CA GLU A 183 25.68 4.41 -9.44
C GLU A 183 25.57 4.44 -7.91
N THR A 184 24.96 5.49 -7.37
CA THR A 184 24.74 5.64 -5.93
C THR A 184 23.60 4.77 -5.41
N ASN A 185 22.53 4.63 -6.20
CA ASN A 185 21.26 4.06 -5.72
C ASN A 185 20.93 2.69 -6.34
N PHE A 186 21.26 2.44 -7.59
CA PHE A 186 20.87 1.27 -8.38
C PHE A 186 22.04 0.67 -9.15
N LYS A 187 23.21 0.59 -8.50
CA LYS A 187 24.48 0.18 -9.12
C LYS A 187 24.38 -1.17 -9.84
N ASP A 188 23.66 -2.12 -9.26
CA ASP A 188 23.44 -3.46 -9.81
C ASP A 188 22.48 -3.46 -11.02
N ALA A 189 21.62 -2.46 -11.17
CA ALA A 189 20.72 -2.32 -12.31
C ALA A 189 21.43 -1.80 -13.58
N ILE A 190 22.49 -0.99 -13.43
CA ILE A 190 23.24 -0.42 -14.56
C ILE A 190 23.74 -1.49 -15.54
N PRO A 191 24.46 -2.55 -15.12
CA PRO A 191 24.94 -3.58 -16.05
C PRO A 191 23.81 -4.44 -16.64
N LEU A 192 22.62 -4.46 -16.01
CA LEU A 192 21.46 -5.20 -16.50
C LEU A 192 20.72 -4.43 -17.60
N ILE A 193 20.54 -3.12 -17.43
CA ILE A 193 19.87 -2.23 -18.40
C ILE A 193 20.82 -1.87 -19.54
N GLY A 194 22.10 -1.62 -19.22
CA GLY A 194 23.08 -1.03 -20.14
C GLY A 194 23.11 0.49 -20.02
N LYS A 195 24.31 1.09 -20.01
CA LYS A 195 24.49 2.53 -19.78
C LYS A 195 23.84 3.39 -20.85
N ASP A 196 24.07 3.05 -22.11
CA ASP A 196 23.56 3.83 -23.24
C ASP A 196 22.03 3.76 -23.31
N ARG A 197 21.48 2.53 -23.16
CA ARG A 197 20.03 2.30 -23.09
C ARG A 197 19.37 3.07 -21.95
N LEU A 198 19.98 3.03 -20.76
CA LEU A 198 19.47 3.76 -19.59
C LEU A 198 19.37 5.27 -19.88
N VAL A 199 20.39 5.84 -20.51
CA VAL A 199 20.39 7.26 -20.89
C VAL A 199 19.32 7.55 -21.93
N ASP A 200 19.27 6.75 -22.99
CA ASP A 200 18.33 6.92 -24.11
C ASP A 200 16.87 6.84 -23.62
N ASP A 201 16.53 5.80 -22.86
CA ASP A 201 15.19 5.58 -22.34
C ASP A 201 14.81 6.68 -21.35
N TYR A 202 15.70 7.02 -20.41
CA TYR A 202 15.42 8.08 -19.44
C TYR A 202 15.19 9.43 -20.12
N GLN A 203 15.91 9.75 -21.19
CA GLN A 203 15.72 11.02 -21.90
C GLN A 203 14.43 11.03 -22.72
N SER A 204 14.20 9.97 -23.50
CA SER A 204 13.12 9.88 -24.48
C SER A 204 11.74 9.61 -23.86
N ASN A 205 11.67 8.78 -22.81
CA ASN A 205 10.39 8.35 -22.25
C ASN A 205 9.76 9.45 -21.37
N PRO A 206 8.47 9.76 -21.54
CA PRO A 206 7.81 10.80 -20.76
C PRO A 206 7.72 10.44 -19.27
N ARG A 207 7.57 11.48 -18.43
CA ARG A 207 7.47 11.33 -16.97
C ARG A 207 5.99 11.36 -16.65
N GLY A 208 5.42 10.19 -16.39
CA GLY A 208 3.99 10.06 -16.18
C GLY A 208 3.59 10.52 -14.79
N ALA A 209 2.54 11.33 -14.71
CA ALA A 209 1.92 11.72 -13.44
C ALA A 209 1.02 10.60 -12.92
N LEU A 210 1.03 10.41 -11.61
CA LEU A 210 0.20 9.43 -10.92
C LEU A 210 -0.98 10.15 -10.27
N ILE A 211 -2.18 9.66 -10.55
CA ILE A 211 -3.44 10.28 -10.14
C ILE A 211 -4.26 9.28 -9.30
N SER A 212 -4.91 9.80 -8.27
CA SER A 212 -5.98 9.10 -7.54
C SER A 212 -7.27 9.87 -7.74
N ILE A 213 -8.33 9.17 -8.15
CA ILE A 213 -9.68 9.71 -8.33
C ILE A 213 -10.65 8.87 -7.52
N LYS A 214 -11.50 9.54 -6.74
CA LYS A 214 -12.65 8.91 -6.09
C LYS A 214 -13.91 9.65 -6.50
N THR A 215 -14.93 8.90 -6.89
CA THR A 215 -16.23 9.47 -7.26
C THR A 215 -17.38 8.81 -6.53
N SER A 216 -18.50 9.53 -6.37
CA SER A 216 -19.75 8.96 -5.87
C SER A 216 -20.93 9.89 -6.19
N PRO A 217 -22.08 9.39 -6.69
CA PRO A 217 -22.33 8.01 -7.10
C PRO A 217 -21.67 7.70 -8.45
N HIS A 218 -21.62 6.42 -8.84
CA HIS A 218 -21.06 5.99 -10.13
C HIS A 218 -22.09 5.94 -11.27
N HIS A 219 -23.35 6.34 -11.04
CA HIS A 219 -24.43 6.24 -12.02
C HIS A 219 -25.28 7.51 -12.11
N ILE A 220 -26.07 7.62 -13.19
CA ILE A 220 -27.11 8.61 -13.37
C ILE A 220 -28.42 7.94 -13.83
N SER A 221 -29.43 7.98 -12.96
CA SER A 221 -30.76 7.41 -13.22
C SER A 221 -30.67 5.96 -13.73
N ASP A 222 -31.48 5.62 -14.72
CA ASP A 222 -31.52 4.39 -15.51
C ASP A 222 -30.75 4.53 -16.83
N LYS A 223 -29.82 5.49 -16.94
CA LYS A 223 -29.24 5.88 -18.23
C LYS A 223 -27.77 5.59 -18.37
N ALA A 224 -26.97 5.81 -17.33
CA ALA A 224 -25.56 5.53 -17.44
C ALA A 224 -24.85 5.18 -16.14
N VAL A 225 -23.74 4.48 -16.27
CA VAL A 225 -22.79 4.14 -15.19
C VAL A 225 -21.36 4.36 -15.66
N ILE A 226 -20.44 4.69 -14.75
CA ILE A 226 -18.99 4.69 -14.98
C ILE A 226 -18.34 3.53 -14.22
N VAL A 227 -17.33 2.91 -14.83
CA VAL A 227 -16.61 1.74 -14.30
C VAL A 227 -15.10 1.87 -14.51
N GLY A 228 -14.32 1.06 -13.79
CA GLY A 228 -12.85 1.08 -13.82
C GLY A 228 -12.29 2.45 -13.47
N ASP A 229 -11.19 2.82 -14.13
CA ASP A 229 -10.51 4.10 -13.89
C ASP A 229 -11.41 5.34 -14.14
N ALA A 230 -12.51 5.21 -14.90
CA ALA A 230 -13.47 6.30 -15.05
C ALA A 230 -14.17 6.63 -13.72
N ALA A 231 -14.44 5.61 -12.90
CA ALA A 231 -15.05 5.74 -11.58
C ALA A 231 -14.01 5.90 -10.45
N HIS A 232 -12.88 5.18 -10.53
CA HIS A 232 -11.88 5.09 -9.47
C HIS A 232 -10.45 4.88 -10.00
N ALA A 233 -9.84 5.92 -10.57
CA ALA A 233 -8.41 5.85 -10.87
C ALA A 233 -7.59 5.77 -9.58
N MET A 234 -6.58 4.91 -9.54
CA MET A 234 -5.74 4.75 -8.34
C MET A 234 -4.26 4.70 -8.70
N VAL A 235 -3.44 5.08 -7.74
CA VAL A 235 -1.99 4.98 -7.86
C VAL A 235 -1.56 3.50 -8.00
N PRO A 236 -0.53 3.18 -8.80
CA PRO A 236 -0.25 1.79 -9.22
C PRO A 236 0.45 0.94 -8.15
N PHE A 237 0.55 1.41 -6.91
CA PHE A 237 1.40 0.78 -5.90
C PHE A 237 0.84 -0.54 -5.35
N TYR A 238 -0.45 -0.85 -5.53
CA TYR A 238 -1.01 -2.15 -5.15
C TYR A 238 -1.16 -3.12 -6.33
N GLY A 239 -1.01 -2.65 -7.58
CA GLY A 239 -1.28 -3.48 -8.77
C GLY A 239 -2.74 -3.92 -8.91
N GLN A 240 -3.69 -3.11 -8.43
CA GLN A 240 -5.11 -3.49 -8.35
C GLN A 240 -6.05 -2.71 -9.29
N GLY A 241 -5.58 -1.69 -10.04
CA GLY A 241 -6.45 -0.91 -10.94
C GLY A 241 -7.23 -1.78 -11.93
N MET A 242 -6.52 -2.56 -12.75
CA MET A 242 -7.14 -3.51 -13.70
C MET A 242 -8.02 -4.55 -13.00
N ASN A 243 -7.53 -5.17 -11.93
CA ASN A 243 -8.27 -6.21 -11.19
C ASN A 243 -9.57 -5.66 -10.58
N CYS A 244 -9.51 -4.45 -10.02
CA CYS A 244 -10.67 -3.70 -9.51
C CYS A 244 -11.66 -3.39 -10.65
N GLY A 245 -11.18 -2.95 -11.81
CA GLY A 245 -12.01 -2.71 -12.99
C GLY A 245 -12.69 -3.97 -13.54
N PHE A 246 -12.02 -5.13 -13.52
CA PHE A 246 -12.67 -6.40 -13.88
C PHE A 246 -13.70 -6.82 -12.84
N GLN A 247 -13.39 -6.66 -11.55
CA GLN A 247 -14.34 -6.93 -10.47
C GLN A 247 -15.55 -5.99 -10.53
N ASP A 248 -15.41 -4.76 -11.04
CA ASP A 248 -16.57 -3.89 -11.26
C ASP A 248 -17.60 -4.55 -12.15
N ILE A 249 -17.17 -5.18 -13.25
CA ILE A 249 -18.06 -5.83 -14.21
C ILE A 249 -18.67 -7.11 -13.61
N GLU A 250 -17.91 -7.86 -12.80
CA GLU A 250 -18.42 -9.00 -12.06
C GLU A 250 -19.55 -8.60 -11.09
N VAL A 251 -19.32 -7.59 -10.25
CA VAL A 251 -20.32 -7.06 -9.31
C VAL A 251 -21.50 -6.48 -10.07
N PHE A 252 -21.24 -5.77 -11.18
CA PHE A 252 -22.28 -5.20 -12.02
C PHE A 252 -23.25 -6.28 -12.54
N HIS A 253 -22.71 -7.40 -13.03
CA HIS A 253 -23.49 -8.57 -13.45
C HIS A 253 -24.31 -9.17 -12.30
N GLN A 254 -23.70 -9.35 -11.12
CA GLN A 254 -24.38 -9.89 -9.95
C GLN A 254 -25.57 -9.02 -9.51
N VAL A 255 -25.39 -7.69 -9.51
CA VAL A 255 -26.46 -6.74 -9.18
C VAL A 255 -27.58 -6.79 -10.23
N PHE A 256 -27.24 -6.90 -11.51
CA PHE A 256 -28.23 -7.03 -12.58
C PHE A 256 -29.08 -8.30 -12.42
N ASP A 257 -28.46 -9.43 -12.09
CA ASP A 257 -29.15 -10.69 -11.84
C ASP A 257 -30.09 -10.60 -10.62
N GLN A 258 -29.64 -9.98 -9.54
CA GLN A 258 -30.42 -9.77 -8.31
C GLN A 258 -31.66 -8.90 -8.54
N HIS A 259 -31.54 -7.89 -9.40
CA HIS A 259 -32.63 -6.99 -9.77
C HIS A 259 -33.41 -7.44 -11.01
N HIS A 260 -33.09 -8.63 -11.55
CA HIS A 260 -33.74 -9.23 -12.71
C HIS A 260 -33.73 -8.33 -13.96
N VAL A 261 -32.65 -7.57 -14.16
CA VAL A 261 -32.49 -6.69 -15.32
C VAL A 261 -32.37 -7.54 -16.58
N ARG A 262 -33.24 -7.28 -17.56
CA ARG A 262 -33.23 -7.95 -18.87
C ARG A 262 -33.15 -6.90 -19.98
N PRO A 263 -32.54 -7.21 -21.13
CA PRO A 263 -32.46 -6.29 -22.27
C PRO A 263 -33.81 -6.20 -23.00
N VAL A 264 -34.86 -5.77 -22.30
CA VAL A 264 -36.23 -5.64 -22.79
C VAL A 264 -36.74 -4.27 -22.37
N LEU A 265 -37.22 -3.50 -23.34
CA LEU A 265 -37.85 -2.22 -23.07
C LEU A 265 -39.30 -2.42 -22.63
N SER A 266 -39.69 -1.77 -21.54
CA SER A 266 -41.09 -1.64 -21.15
C SER A 266 -41.83 -0.61 -22.01
N HIS A 267 -43.15 -0.54 -21.86
CA HIS A 267 -44.02 0.38 -22.62
C HIS A 267 -43.67 1.86 -22.45
N ASP A 268 -42.96 2.22 -21.38
CA ASP A 268 -42.48 3.57 -21.10
C ASP A 268 -41.07 3.86 -21.65
N GLY A 269 -40.48 2.93 -22.41
CA GLY A 269 -39.15 3.09 -23.01
C GLY A 269 -37.99 2.98 -22.00
N THR A 270 -38.23 2.35 -20.85
CA THR A 270 -37.18 2.08 -19.85
C THR A 270 -36.86 0.60 -19.78
N VAL A 271 -35.73 0.26 -19.15
CA VAL A 271 -35.38 -1.14 -18.85
C VAL A 271 -35.83 -1.44 -17.42
N PRO A 272 -36.79 -2.36 -17.20
CA PRO A 272 -37.29 -2.66 -15.85
C PRO A 272 -36.17 -3.07 -14.89
N GLY A 273 -36.18 -2.48 -13.69
CA GLY A 273 -35.21 -2.77 -12.63
C GLY A 273 -33.83 -2.12 -12.81
N LEU A 274 -33.55 -1.49 -13.96
CA LEU A 274 -32.24 -0.90 -14.25
C LEU A 274 -31.91 0.24 -13.30
N ARG A 275 -32.87 1.12 -12.99
CA ARG A 275 -32.63 2.25 -12.06
C ARG A 275 -32.20 1.75 -10.68
N GLU A 276 -32.95 0.79 -10.14
CA GLU A 276 -32.70 0.20 -8.83
C GLU A 276 -31.38 -0.55 -8.80
N ALA A 277 -31.05 -1.28 -9.88
CA ALA A 277 -29.78 -1.98 -10.03
C ALA A 277 -28.59 -1.01 -10.07
N LEU A 278 -28.66 0.08 -10.84
CA LEU A 278 -27.58 1.07 -10.92
C LEU A 278 -27.35 1.80 -9.58
N ALA A 279 -28.43 2.06 -8.84
CA ALA A 279 -28.36 2.59 -7.49
C ALA A 279 -27.68 1.61 -6.52
N ALA A 280 -28.12 0.34 -6.50
CA ALA A 280 -27.52 -0.70 -5.68
C ALA A 280 -26.04 -0.91 -6.00
N TYR A 281 -25.68 -0.96 -7.28
CA TYR A 281 -24.30 -1.06 -7.73
C TYR A 281 -23.44 0.09 -7.20
N SER A 282 -23.93 1.33 -7.27
CA SER A 282 -23.19 2.48 -6.75
C SER A 282 -23.03 2.41 -5.22
N ASP A 283 -24.07 2.04 -4.49
CA ASP A 283 -24.04 1.98 -3.02
C ASP A 283 -23.11 0.87 -2.49
N GLU A 284 -22.98 -0.22 -3.22
CA GLU A 284 -22.04 -1.30 -2.93
C GLU A 284 -20.62 -0.90 -3.38
N ARG A 285 -20.46 -0.55 -4.66
CA ARG A 285 -19.15 -0.52 -5.28
C ARG A 285 -18.31 0.70 -4.91
N VAL A 286 -18.94 1.85 -4.64
CA VAL A 286 -18.23 3.06 -4.18
C VAL A 286 -17.36 2.75 -2.95
N LYS A 287 -17.88 1.97 -2.00
CA LYS A 287 -17.16 1.66 -0.74
C LYS A 287 -15.88 0.88 -1.01
N ASP A 288 -15.94 -0.11 -1.89
CA ASP A 288 -14.79 -0.96 -2.21
C ASP A 288 -13.79 -0.22 -3.10
N ALA A 289 -14.27 0.52 -4.10
CA ALA A 289 -13.45 1.35 -4.97
C ALA A 289 -12.64 2.37 -4.15
N HIS A 290 -13.29 3.08 -3.21
CA HIS A 290 -12.60 4.02 -2.34
C HIS A 290 -11.60 3.33 -1.41
N ALA A 291 -11.98 2.18 -0.84
CA ALA A 291 -11.11 1.40 0.03
C ALA A 291 -9.83 0.95 -0.68
N ILE A 292 -9.90 0.52 -1.95
CA ILE A 292 -8.70 0.10 -2.68
C ILE A 292 -7.85 1.30 -3.14
N CYS A 293 -8.46 2.44 -3.49
CA CYS A 293 -7.72 3.69 -3.70
C CYS A 293 -6.92 4.08 -2.45
N ASP A 294 -7.55 4.01 -1.27
CA ASP A 294 -6.90 4.29 0.01
C ASP A 294 -5.78 3.31 0.33
N LEU A 295 -6.00 2.01 0.09
CA LEU A 295 -4.97 0.99 0.26
C LEU A 295 -3.79 1.20 -0.70
N ALA A 296 -4.04 1.63 -1.94
CA ALA A 296 -3.00 1.91 -2.92
C ALA A 296 -2.16 3.13 -2.49
N MET A 297 -2.81 4.20 -2.01
CA MET A 297 -2.14 5.37 -1.42
C MET A 297 -1.35 4.99 -0.17
N TYR A 298 -1.94 4.22 0.74
CA TYR A 298 -1.24 3.71 1.92
C TYR A 298 -0.02 2.86 1.54
N ASN A 299 -0.13 2.02 0.51
CA ASN A 299 0.98 1.20 0.04
C ASN A 299 2.11 2.00 -0.63
N HIS A 300 1.81 3.15 -1.23
CA HIS A 300 2.83 4.13 -1.65
C HIS A 300 3.75 4.48 -0.46
N TYR A 301 3.15 4.93 0.64
CA TYR A 301 3.89 5.29 1.85
C TYR A 301 4.62 4.10 2.49
N GLU A 302 4.00 2.91 2.48
CA GLU A 302 4.57 1.68 3.02
C GLU A 302 5.80 1.21 2.21
N MET A 303 5.69 1.13 0.88
CA MET A 303 6.78 0.72 -0.02
C MET A 303 7.95 1.70 0.01
N ARG A 304 7.64 3.00 0.14
CA ARG A 304 8.62 4.08 0.30
C ARG A 304 9.40 3.86 1.61
N SER A 305 8.74 3.83 2.76
CA SER A 305 9.42 4.04 4.05
C SER A 305 9.55 2.82 4.98
N ALA A 306 8.60 1.86 4.91
CA ALA A 306 8.42 0.87 5.97
C ALA A 306 9.04 -0.49 5.66
N VAL A 307 9.28 -0.84 4.38
CA VAL A 307 9.77 -2.18 3.99
C VAL A 307 11.16 -2.50 4.57
N THR A 308 11.97 -1.47 4.86
CA THR A 308 13.29 -1.63 5.49
C THR A 308 13.26 -1.53 7.02
N SER A 309 12.11 -1.24 7.62
CA SER A 309 11.97 -1.12 9.08
C SER A 309 11.97 -2.49 9.76
N MET A 310 12.87 -2.67 10.73
CA MET A 310 12.94 -3.89 11.55
C MET A 310 11.63 -4.18 12.29
N ARG A 311 10.90 -3.14 12.73
CA ARG A 311 9.60 -3.30 13.40
C ARG A 311 8.54 -3.83 12.44
N TYR A 312 8.55 -3.33 11.21
CA TYR A 312 7.63 -3.75 10.16
C TYR A 312 7.88 -5.22 9.76
N LEU A 313 9.14 -5.59 9.51
CA LEU A 313 9.53 -6.96 9.18
C LEU A 313 9.20 -7.94 10.31
N ALA A 314 9.45 -7.56 11.57
CA ALA A 314 9.09 -8.38 12.73
C ALA A 314 7.57 -8.58 12.83
N ARG A 315 6.78 -7.53 12.62
CA ARG A 315 5.32 -7.60 12.61
C ARG A 315 4.81 -8.50 11.48
N LYS A 316 5.32 -8.35 10.25
CA LYS A 316 4.94 -9.22 9.12
C LYS A 316 5.30 -10.67 9.37
N LYS A 317 6.47 -10.93 9.97
CA LYS A 317 6.85 -12.28 10.38
C LYS A 317 5.85 -12.83 11.41
N LEU A 318 5.52 -12.08 12.45
CA LEU A 318 4.51 -12.50 13.44
C LEU A 318 3.14 -12.77 12.79
N GLU A 319 2.65 -11.86 11.96
CA GLU A 319 1.38 -12.04 11.23
C GLU A 319 1.41 -13.30 10.35
N GLY A 320 2.52 -13.55 9.65
CA GLY A 320 2.71 -14.77 8.83
C GLY A 320 2.73 -16.05 9.66
N TRP A 321 3.39 -16.04 10.82
CA TRP A 321 3.40 -17.17 11.75
C TRP A 321 2.00 -17.45 12.31
N ILE A 322 1.27 -16.42 12.76
CA ILE A 322 -0.11 -16.59 13.24
C ILE A 322 -1.01 -17.07 12.11
N HIS A 323 -0.87 -16.54 10.90
CA HIS A 323 -1.66 -16.98 9.75
C HIS A 323 -1.42 -18.45 9.40
N TYR A 324 -0.17 -18.92 9.48
CA TYR A 324 0.17 -20.32 9.22
C TYR A 324 -0.52 -21.28 10.20
N TYR A 325 -0.50 -20.98 11.49
CA TYR A 325 -1.10 -21.85 12.52
C TYR A 325 -2.60 -21.61 12.75
N MET A 326 -3.08 -20.38 12.54
CA MET A 326 -4.43 -19.93 12.85
C MET A 326 -5.00 -19.05 11.71
N PRO A 327 -5.16 -19.60 10.49
CA PRO A 327 -5.51 -18.83 9.30
C PRO A 327 -6.88 -18.13 9.39
N ARG A 328 -7.78 -18.65 10.25
CA ARG A 328 -9.09 -18.05 10.53
C ARG A 328 -9.02 -16.78 11.38
N ILE A 329 -7.97 -16.62 12.19
CA ILE A 329 -7.84 -15.51 13.15
C ILE A 329 -7.16 -14.31 12.48
N ILE A 330 -6.02 -14.54 11.83
CA ILE A 330 -5.28 -13.50 11.12
C ILE A 330 -5.08 -13.95 9.68
N THR A 331 -5.54 -13.14 8.74
CA THR A 331 -5.17 -13.23 7.33
C THR A 331 -4.44 -11.94 6.95
N PRO A 332 -3.24 -12.02 6.37
CA PRO A 332 -2.51 -10.85 5.90
C PRO A 332 -3.35 -10.02 4.93
N LEU A 333 -3.28 -8.69 5.06
CA LEU A 333 -4.03 -7.77 4.19
C LEU A 333 -3.73 -8.03 2.71
N TYR A 334 -2.46 -8.22 2.37
CA TYR A 334 -2.07 -8.50 0.98
C TYR A 334 -2.73 -9.77 0.43
N SER A 335 -2.80 -10.85 1.22
CA SER A 335 -3.48 -12.08 0.81
C SER A 335 -4.99 -11.88 0.64
N MET A 336 -5.64 -11.12 1.53
CA MET A 336 -7.07 -10.81 1.37
C MET A 336 -7.36 -10.02 0.10
N VAL A 337 -6.50 -9.06 -0.25
CA VAL A 337 -6.70 -8.18 -1.41
C VAL A 337 -6.29 -8.87 -2.72
N SER A 338 -5.18 -9.61 -2.75
CA SER A 338 -4.61 -10.14 -4.00
C SER A 338 -5.00 -11.59 -4.30
N PHE A 339 -5.40 -12.38 -3.31
CA PHE A 339 -5.68 -13.82 -3.48
C PHE A 339 -7.06 -14.24 -2.97
N SER A 340 -7.98 -13.29 -2.81
CA SER A 340 -9.38 -13.58 -2.52
C SER A 340 -10.31 -12.62 -3.26
N THR A 341 -11.59 -12.96 -3.32
CA THR A 341 -12.66 -12.09 -3.87
C THR A 341 -13.39 -11.30 -2.78
N LEU A 342 -12.82 -11.21 -1.56
CA LEU A 342 -13.41 -10.45 -0.47
C LEU A 342 -13.54 -8.98 -0.87
N PRO A 343 -14.71 -8.34 -0.66
CA PRO A 343 -14.87 -6.90 -0.91
C PRO A 343 -13.80 -6.06 -0.21
N TYR A 344 -13.19 -5.11 -0.91
CA TYR A 344 -12.05 -4.35 -0.39
C TYR A 344 -12.37 -3.62 0.91
N SER A 345 -13.58 -3.05 1.04
CA SER A 345 -14.03 -2.39 2.27
C SER A 345 -14.08 -3.36 3.46
N GLN A 346 -14.49 -4.62 3.23
CA GLN A 346 -14.48 -5.67 4.25
C GLN A 346 -13.06 -6.13 4.58
N ALA A 347 -12.16 -6.22 3.59
CA ALA A 347 -10.75 -6.52 3.82
C ALA A 347 -10.09 -5.47 4.72
N VAL A 348 -10.37 -4.19 4.49
CA VAL A 348 -9.91 -3.06 5.32
C VAL A 348 -10.48 -3.15 6.74
N GLN A 349 -11.79 -3.34 6.89
CA GLN A 349 -12.42 -3.49 8.22
C GLN A 349 -11.83 -4.66 9.01
N ARG A 350 -11.64 -5.81 8.34
CA ARG A 350 -11.02 -6.98 8.95
C ARG A 350 -9.58 -6.70 9.34
N TRP A 351 -8.80 -6.02 8.50
CA TRP A 351 -7.42 -5.64 8.80
C TRP A 351 -7.33 -4.71 10.01
N HIS A 352 -8.20 -3.72 10.14
CA HIS A 352 -8.25 -2.84 11.32
C HIS A 352 -8.59 -3.62 12.58
N ARG A 353 -9.59 -4.50 12.53
CA ARG A 353 -9.96 -5.36 13.68
C ARG A 353 -8.81 -6.29 14.08
N GLN A 354 -8.16 -6.96 13.13
CA GLN A 354 -7.01 -7.83 13.39
C GLN A 354 -5.85 -7.03 14.00
N SER A 355 -5.57 -5.83 13.47
CA SER A 355 -4.52 -4.94 13.98
C SER A 355 -4.80 -4.45 15.39
N PHE A 356 -6.05 -4.08 15.70
CA PHE A 356 -6.46 -3.67 17.03
C PHE A 356 -6.21 -4.76 18.07
N TRP A 357 -6.70 -5.98 17.81
CA TRP A 357 -6.51 -7.10 18.73
C TRP A 357 -5.05 -7.53 18.85
N LEU A 358 -4.30 -7.54 17.75
CA LEU A 358 -2.87 -7.83 17.77
C LEU A 358 -2.11 -6.82 18.65
N ASN A 359 -2.40 -5.53 18.51
CA ASN A 359 -1.80 -4.48 19.33
C ASN A 359 -2.19 -4.62 20.81
N MET A 360 -3.45 -4.95 21.11
CA MET A 360 -3.92 -5.19 22.48
C MET A 360 -3.18 -6.38 23.14
N VAL A 361 -3.02 -7.48 22.42
CA VAL A 361 -2.30 -8.67 22.92
C VAL A 361 -0.82 -8.36 23.12
N MET A 362 -0.16 -7.74 22.14
CA MET A 362 1.25 -7.36 22.25
C MET A 362 1.48 -6.35 23.39
N GLY A 363 0.59 -5.37 23.55
CA GLY A 363 0.65 -4.40 24.64
C GLY A 363 0.48 -5.06 26.01
N SER A 364 -0.48 -5.97 26.14
CA SER A 364 -0.72 -6.72 27.38
C SER A 364 0.46 -7.62 27.74
N LEU A 365 1.05 -8.30 26.75
CA LEU A 365 2.25 -9.12 26.94
C LEU A 365 3.45 -8.26 27.36
N ALA A 366 3.64 -7.09 26.76
CA ALA A 366 4.72 -6.18 27.13
C ALA A 366 4.57 -5.72 28.60
N VAL A 367 3.38 -5.25 29.00
CA VAL A 367 3.09 -4.84 30.39
C VAL A 367 3.32 -5.98 31.37
N THR A 368 2.83 -7.18 31.05
CA THR A 368 2.99 -8.36 31.90
C THR A 368 4.47 -8.74 32.04
N SER A 369 5.21 -8.75 30.93
CA SER A 369 6.64 -9.07 30.91
C SER A 369 7.46 -8.09 31.74
N THR A 370 7.19 -6.79 31.59
CA THR A 370 7.86 -5.74 32.38
C THR A 370 7.50 -5.84 33.86
N SER A 371 6.24 -6.15 34.18
CA SER A 371 5.79 -6.33 35.56
C SER A 371 6.46 -7.54 36.23
N VAL A 372 6.55 -8.66 35.53
CA VAL A 372 7.24 -9.87 36.02
C VAL A 372 8.74 -9.62 36.20
N ALA A 373 9.39 -8.99 35.22
CA ALA A 373 10.81 -8.64 35.33
C ALA A 373 11.07 -7.68 36.50
N GLY A 374 10.22 -6.65 36.66
CA GLY A 374 10.27 -5.72 37.78
C GLY A 374 10.08 -6.42 39.12
N TYR A 375 9.13 -7.36 39.22
CA TYR A 375 8.92 -8.17 40.41
C TYR A 375 10.12 -9.07 40.73
N VAL A 376 10.72 -9.72 39.73
CA VAL A 376 11.92 -10.55 39.90
C VAL A 376 13.10 -9.72 40.39
N VAL A 377 13.35 -8.55 39.79
CA VAL A 377 14.40 -7.63 40.22
C VAL A 377 14.14 -7.13 41.64
N TRP A 378 12.91 -6.72 41.95
CA TRP A 378 12.51 -6.31 43.30
C TRP A 378 12.77 -7.42 44.32
N ARG A 379 12.40 -8.65 43.99
CA ARG A 379 12.63 -9.84 44.83
C ARG A 379 14.11 -10.16 44.98
N MET A 380 14.95 -9.99 43.96
CA MET A 380 16.41 -10.18 44.07
C MET A 380 17.06 -9.11 44.96
N LEU A 381 16.62 -7.85 44.85
CA LEU A 381 17.14 -6.75 45.67
C LEU A 381 16.74 -6.85 47.14
N HIS A 382 15.51 -7.31 47.43
CA HIS A 382 15.00 -7.40 48.81
C HIS A 382 15.14 -8.81 49.42
N GLY A 383 15.35 -9.83 48.60
CA GLY A 383 15.51 -11.23 49.02
C GLY A 383 16.92 -11.61 49.49
N SER A 384 17.90 -10.71 49.39
CA SER A 384 19.28 -10.94 49.86
C SER A 384 19.52 -10.48 51.32
N SER A 385 18.45 -10.35 52.12
CA SER A 385 18.53 -9.88 53.51
C SER A 385 18.41 -11.00 54.56
N SER A 386 18.89 -12.22 54.26
CA SER A 386 19.12 -13.24 55.30
C SER A 386 20.56 -13.73 55.35
N SER A 387 21.24 -13.26 56.40
CA SER A 387 22.35 -13.88 57.13
C SER A 387 23.69 -14.15 56.42
N SER A 388 24.63 -13.23 56.56
CA SER A 388 25.89 -13.51 57.28
C SER A 388 26.54 -12.20 57.75
N ARG A 389 26.72 -12.05 59.07
CA ARG A 389 27.57 -11.00 59.64
C ARG A 389 29.02 -11.38 59.32
N LEU A 390 29.60 -10.82 58.27
CA LEU A 390 31.05 -10.75 58.16
C LEU A 390 31.53 -9.55 58.97
N SER A 391 32.27 -9.82 60.04
CA SER A 391 33.04 -8.84 60.80
C SER A 391 34.05 -8.14 59.89
N LEU A 392 33.94 -6.82 59.78
CA LEU A 392 34.92 -5.98 59.07
C LEU A 392 36.25 -5.96 59.86
N PRO A 393 37.41 -6.18 59.21
CA PRO A 393 38.71 -5.89 59.82
C PRO A 393 38.93 -4.36 59.87
N PRO A 394 39.79 -3.86 60.78
CA PRO A 394 40.00 -2.42 60.96
C PRO A 394 40.66 -1.78 59.72
N PRO A 395 40.45 -0.46 59.51
CA PRO A 395 40.88 0.20 58.28
C PRO A 395 42.42 0.37 58.21
N PRO A 396 43.03 0.25 57.03
CA PRO A 396 44.44 0.57 56.82
C PRO A 396 44.68 2.10 56.80
N PRO A 397 45.92 2.56 57.05
CA PRO A 397 46.27 3.98 57.13
C PRO A 397 46.15 4.68 55.76
N PRO A 398 45.99 6.02 55.74
CA PRO A 398 45.75 6.77 54.52
C PRO A 398 46.98 6.75 53.59
N PRO A 399 46.81 6.59 52.27
CA PRO A 399 47.93 6.63 51.34
C PRO A 399 48.33 8.07 51.01
N SER A 400 49.63 8.32 51.03
CA SER A 400 50.31 9.51 50.51
C SER A 400 50.26 9.56 48.98
N SER A 401 50.02 10.77 48.46
CA SER A 401 50.33 11.31 47.12
C SER A 401 50.92 10.36 46.04
N GLY A 402 50.19 10.16 44.93
CA GLY A 402 50.71 9.55 43.70
C GLY A 402 49.73 9.63 42.51
N ARG A 403 50.27 9.88 41.32
CA ARG A 403 49.61 10.25 40.04
C ARG A 403 48.55 9.27 39.46
N SER A 404 47.63 9.91 38.72
CA SER A 404 46.65 9.48 37.70
C SER A 404 46.82 8.15 36.93
N VAL A 405 45.70 7.47 36.65
CA VAL A 405 45.40 6.84 35.33
C VAL A 405 43.90 6.93 35.03
N PHE A 406 43.58 7.43 33.84
CA PHE A 406 42.24 7.51 33.23
C PHE A 406 42.05 6.24 32.37
N ILE A 407 40.91 5.54 32.51
CA ILE A 407 40.48 4.48 31.57
C ILE A 407 38.99 4.73 31.24
N PRO A 408 38.61 5.05 29.99
CA PRO A 408 37.22 5.24 29.61
C PRO A 408 36.60 3.91 29.15
N GLY A 409 35.45 3.52 29.73
CA GLY A 409 34.80 2.24 29.42
C GLY A 409 33.27 2.29 29.47
N VAL A 410 32.65 2.33 28.29
CA VAL A 410 31.48 1.53 27.84
C VAL A 410 30.45 1.12 28.92
N VAL A 411 29.75 2.06 29.55
CA VAL A 411 28.52 1.77 30.32
C VAL A 411 27.39 2.80 30.11
N SER A 412 27.65 3.95 29.48
CA SER A 412 26.68 5.07 29.48
C SER A 412 25.62 5.05 28.37
N SER A 413 25.77 4.27 27.30
CA SER A 413 24.80 4.26 26.17
C SER A 413 23.61 3.32 26.40
N GLY A 414 23.83 2.14 27.00
CA GLY A 414 22.77 1.19 27.34
C GLY A 414 21.80 1.78 28.37
N ILE A 415 22.34 2.43 29.40
CA ILE A 415 21.56 3.00 30.51
C ILE A 415 20.68 4.18 30.07
N LYS A 416 21.18 5.06 29.19
CA LYS A 416 20.38 6.16 28.62
C LYS A 416 19.25 5.66 27.71
N THR A 417 19.47 4.54 27.03
CA THR A 417 18.47 3.93 26.15
C THR A 417 17.33 3.32 26.96
N THR A 418 17.64 2.63 28.06
CA THR A 418 16.63 2.03 28.95
C THR A 418 15.76 3.09 29.64
N ALA A 419 16.36 4.19 30.12
CA ALA A 419 15.61 5.29 30.74
C ALA A 419 14.63 5.97 29.76
N ASN A 420 15.03 6.17 28.50
CA ASN A 420 14.17 6.76 27.47
C ASN A 420 13.03 5.81 27.04
N VAL A 421 13.27 4.50 27.01
CA VAL A 421 12.23 3.49 26.73
C VAL A 421 11.21 3.42 27.87
N VAL A 422 11.64 3.54 29.12
CA VAL A 422 10.73 3.56 30.27
C VAL A 422 9.88 4.84 30.27
N ASN A 423 10.48 6.01 30.07
CA ASN A 423 9.74 7.28 30.01
C ASN A 423 8.73 7.34 28.85
N SER A 424 9.08 6.82 27.67
CA SER A 424 8.14 6.75 26.54
C SER A 424 7.02 5.74 26.74
N SER A 425 7.30 4.63 27.44
CA SER A 425 6.28 3.63 27.80
C SER A 425 5.30 4.15 28.86
N VAL A 426 5.79 4.92 29.84
CA VAL A 426 4.92 5.55 30.86
C VAL A 426 4.03 6.62 30.22
N ALA A 427 4.55 7.40 29.28
CA ALA A 427 3.75 8.39 28.54
C ALA A 427 2.68 7.74 27.65
N SER A 428 2.99 6.59 27.00
CA SER A 428 2.02 5.88 26.15
C SER A 428 0.90 5.24 26.98
N VAL A 429 1.24 4.67 28.14
CA VAL A 429 0.26 4.10 29.09
C VAL A 429 -0.63 5.18 29.68
N GLY A 430 -0.08 6.36 30.00
CA GLY A 430 -0.85 7.52 30.48
C GLY A 430 -1.88 8.02 29.45
N ASN A 431 -1.50 8.06 28.17
CA ASN A 431 -2.40 8.47 27.09
C ASN A 431 -3.44 7.39 26.74
N LEU A 432 -3.08 6.11 26.87
CA LEU A 432 -4.03 5.00 26.70
C LEU A 432 -5.08 4.97 27.83
N ALA A 433 -4.67 5.22 29.07
CA ALA A 433 -5.56 5.29 30.22
C ALA A 433 -6.54 6.47 30.13
N SER A 434 -6.09 7.64 29.65
CA SER A 434 -6.98 8.80 29.47
C SER A 434 -8.00 8.59 28.34
N THR A 435 -7.59 7.91 27.26
CA THR A 435 -8.45 7.61 26.11
C THR A 435 -9.45 6.50 26.42
N ALA A 436 -9.07 5.50 27.23
CA ALA A 436 -9.98 4.45 27.69
C ALA A 436 -10.96 4.94 28.78
N GLY A 437 -10.52 5.82 29.69
CA GLY A 437 -11.39 6.36 30.74
C GLY A 437 -12.51 7.25 30.20
N SER A 438 -12.25 7.99 29.12
CA SER A 438 -13.23 8.86 28.45
C SER A 438 -14.26 8.11 27.60
N SER A 439 -13.93 6.92 27.09
CA SER A 439 -14.87 6.07 26.33
C SER A 439 -15.70 5.13 27.21
N LEU A 440 -15.27 4.86 28.44
CA LEU A 440 -15.91 3.91 29.36
C LEU A 440 -16.69 4.56 30.52
N GLY A 441 -16.82 5.88 30.56
CA GLY A 441 -17.58 6.60 31.59
C GLY A 441 -16.99 6.47 33.00
N ILE A 442 -15.70 6.19 33.11
CA ILE A 442 -15.01 6.02 34.40
C ILE A 442 -14.79 7.41 35.03
N ASN A 443 -15.09 7.54 36.33
CA ASN A 443 -14.97 8.80 37.07
C ASN A 443 -13.56 9.41 36.89
N ARG A 444 -13.54 10.69 36.55
CA ARG A 444 -12.34 11.51 36.31
C ARG A 444 -11.37 11.47 37.51
N ASP A 445 -11.90 11.36 38.72
CA ASP A 445 -11.10 11.25 39.95
C ASP A 445 -10.30 9.94 40.00
N THR A 446 -10.87 8.83 39.50
CA THR A 446 -10.18 7.53 39.42
C THR A 446 -9.07 7.54 38.36
N VAL A 447 -9.31 8.21 37.23
CA VAL A 447 -8.29 8.40 36.17
C VAL A 447 -7.13 9.27 36.69
N ASN A 448 -7.44 10.33 37.42
CA ASN A 448 -6.42 11.19 38.04
C ASN A 448 -5.62 10.45 39.12
N GLN A 449 -6.27 9.62 39.94
CA GLN A 449 -5.58 8.79 40.94
C GLN A 449 -4.58 7.81 40.31
N VAL A 450 -4.97 7.17 39.20
CA VAL A 450 -4.08 6.27 38.45
C VAL A 450 -2.92 7.04 37.83
N GLN A 451 -3.17 8.23 37.26
CA GLN A 451 -2.10 9.08 36.73
C GLN A 451 -1.13 9.55 37.83
N ASP A 452 -1.62 9.89 39.01
CA ASP A 452 -0.78 10.33 40.13
C ASP A 452 0.03 9.19 40.73
N GLN A 453 -0.53 7.97 40.78
CA GLN A 453 0.21 6.77 41.16
C GLN A 453 1.31 6.41 40.15
N VAL A 454 1.02 6.56 38.85
CA VAL A 454 2.01 6.33 37.78
C VAL A 454 3.11 7.41 37.79
N LYS A 455 2.77 8.67 38.03
CA LYS A 455 3.75 9.77 38.20
C LYS A 455 4.58 9.59 39.47
N SER A 456 3.98 9.16 40.57
CA SER A 456 4.68 8.83 41.82
C SER A 456 5.66 7.68 41.63
N ALA A 457 5.27 6.62 40.93
CA ALA A 457 6.14 5.50 40.57
C ALA A 457 7.30 5.95 39.66
N ALA A 458 7.04 6.80 38.67
CA ALA A 458 8.07 7.37 37.80
C ALA A 458 9.03 8.32 38.57
N GLY A 459 8.51 9.08 39.54
CA GLY A 459 9.28 9.93 40.46
C GLY A 459 10.20 9.12 41.38
N TYR A 460 9.71 8.00 41.91
CA TYR A 460 10.49 7.08 42.73
C TYR A 460 11.62 6.41 41.95
N VAL A 461 11.35 6.04 40.69
CA VAL A 461 12.36 5.46 39.80
C VAL A 461 13.41 6.51 39.40
N THR A 462 13.04 7.77 39.20
CA THR A 462 14.02 8.82 38.86
C THR A 462 14.89 9.25 40.03
N GLN A 463 14.39 9.22 41.27
CA GLN A 463 15.17 9.52 42.48
C GLN A 463 16.22 8.45 42.84
N TRP A 464 16.01 7.19 42.43
CA TRP A 464 16.94 6.09 42.68
C TRP A 464 18.10 6.01 41.68
N TRP A 465 18.02 6.73 40.55
CA TRP A 465 19.00 6.67 39.47
C TRP A 465 19.98 7.86 39.43
N TRP A 466 19.78 8.87 40.30
CA TRP A 466 20.61 10.08 40.41
C TRP A 466 21.31 10.26 41.78
N LYS A 467 21.42 9.17 42.56
CA LYS A 467 22.38 8.99 43.65
C LYS A 467 23.19 7.75 43.34
#